data_AF-A0A133XDA3-F1
#
_entry.id   AF-A0A133XDA3-F1
#
_cell.length_a   1.000
_cell.length_b   1.000
_cell.length_c   1.000
_cell.angle_alpha   90.00
_cell.angle_beta   90.00
_cell.angle_gamma   90.00
#
_symmetry.space_group_name_H-M   'P 1'
#
loop_
_entity.id
_entity.type
_entity.pdbx_description
1 polymer ?
#
loop_
_entity_poly.entity_id
_entity_poly.type
_entity_poly.pdbx_seq_one_letter_code
_entity_poly.pdbx_strand_id
1 'polypeptide(L)'
;MKLHHLPLLLLPLTALADSERQPYACDNGSRIEISFSAASDGRPQATLHFADEAITLPQVPAASGALYRNDTLRLHTKDDEALFEDGKGNARRCLRGATPPASPVAAQPAAASSFIDLAGQVSYRVRMALPPEAVLIIRIQDTARAGAPARVLAEQRIGLAGQQVPIAFQATIDRDLIGKKARVTVAARIENKGKLLFINDKSYPALANGQPLPLDIQLKQVAGGKAG
;
A
#
# COMPACT_ATOMS: atom_id res chain seq x y z
N MET A 1 -28.47 59.67 -27.57
CA MET A 1 -29.30 59.34 -26.39
C MET A 1 -30.10 58.08 -26.67
N LYS A 2 -29.76 56.94 -26.03
CA LYS A 2 -30.66 55.89 -25.52
C LYS A 2 -29.85 54.67 -25.09
N LEU A 3 -29.45 54.68 -23.82
CA LEU A 3 -29.02 53.50 -23.06
C LEU A 3 -30.20 52.52 -22.97
N HIS A 4 -29.96 51.24 -23.25
CA HIS A 4 -30.81 50.16 -22.75
C HIS A 4 -29.97 49.33 -21.78
N HIS A 5 -30.28 49.49 -20.49
CA HIS A 5 -29.80 48.63 -19.41
C HIS A 5 -30.58 47.32 -19.41
N LEU A 6 -29.88 46.19 -19.46
CA LEU A 6 -30.43 44.87 -19.18
C LEU A 6 -29.97 44.45 -17.77
N PRO A 7 -30.88 44.10 -16.84
CA PRO A 7 -30.51 43.75 -15.47
C PRO A 7 -30.05 42.28 -15.40
N LEU A 8 -28.84 42.06 -14.89
CA LEU A 8 -28.31 40.71 -14.65
C LEU A 8 -28.78 40.23 -13.26
N LEU A 9 -29.67 39.25 -13.26
CA LEU A 9 -30.14 38.54 -12.06
C LEU A 9 -28.98 37.78 -11.39
N LEU A 10 -28.69 38.11 -10.12
CA LEU A 10 -27.85 37.31 -9.24
C LEU A 10 -28.62 36.08 -8.74
N LEU A 11 -28.12 34.88 -9.05
CA LEU A 11 -28.45 33.64 -8.37
C LEU A 11 -27.35 33.34 -7.35
N PRO A 12 -27.66 33.14 -6.05
CA PRO A 12 -26.68 32.71 -5.08
C PRO A 12 -26.41 31.21 -5.28
N LEU A 13 -25.19 30.86 -5.69
CA LEU A 13 -24.72 29.47 -5.65
C LEU A 13 -24.60 29.05 -4.18
N THR A 14 -25.51 28.20 -3.72
CA THR A 14 -25.35 27.45 -2.47
C THR A 14 -24.19 26.47 -2.64
N ALA A 15 -23.03 26.82 -2.09
CA ALA A 15 -21.87 25.95 -2.01
C ALA A 15 -22.17 24.78 -1.06
N LEU A 16 -22.42 23.61 -1.63
CA LEU A 16 -22.26 22.35 -0.90
C LEU A 16 -20.77 22.23 -0.57
N ALA A 17 -20.41 22.49 0.69
CA ALA A 17 -19.08 22.23 1.22
C ALA A 17 -18.89 20.72 1.36
N ASP A 18 -18.76 20.04 0.21
CA ASP A 18 -18.15 18.73 0.16
C ASP A 18 -16.70 18.92 0.64
N SER A 19 -16.30 18.23 1.71
CA SER A 19 -14.97 18.34 2.30
C SER A 19 -13.93 17.76 1.33
N GLU A 20 -13.62 18.53 0.29
CA GLU A 20 -12.69 18.16 -0.77
C GLU A 20 -11.34 17.80 -0.14
N ARG A 21 -10.84 16.62 -0.48
CA ARG A 21 -9.54 16.16 -0.03
C ARG A 21 -8.48 16.94 -0.79
N GLN A 22 -7.85 17.88 -0.10
CA GLN A 22 -6.79 18.69 -0.66
C GLN A 22 -5.46 17.92 -0.58
N PRO A 23 -4.76 17.71 -1.70
CA PRO A 23 -3.50 16.99 -1.71
C PRO A 23 -2.33 17.92 -1.36
N TYR A 24 -1.40 17.43 -0.55
CA TYR A 24 -0.17 18.13 -0.18
C TYR A 24 1.05 17.24 -0.43
N ALA A 25 2.08 17.81 -1.07
CA ALA A 25 3.37 17.17 -1.27
C ALA A 25 4.38 17.71 -0.25
N CYS A 26 5.09 16.82 0.44
CA CYS A 26 6.01 17.18 1.50
C CYS A 26 7.48 17.14 1.07
N ASP A 27 8.34 17.90 1.76
CA ASP A 27 9.78 18.03 1.49
C ASP A 27 10.57 16.71 1.57
N ASN A 28 10.10 15.75 2.35
CA ASN A 28 10.67 14.40 2.43
C ASN A 28 10.15 13.43 1.34
N GLY A 29 9.42 13.93 0.34
CA GLY A 29 8.87 13.13 -0.77
C GLY A 29 7.55 12.42 -0.46
N SER A 30 7.04 12.49 0.77
CA SER A 30 5.74 11.93 1.12
C SER A 30 4.57 12.80 0.65
N ARG A 31 3.37 12.21 0.59
CA ARG A 31 2.11 12.89 0.25
C ARG A 31 1.09 12.67 1.37
N ILE A 32 0.31 13.69 1.66
CA ILE A 32 -0.84 13.62 2.56
C ILE A 32 -2.03 14.28 1.88
N GLU A 33 -3.24 13.78 2.13
CA GLU A 33 -4.46 14.49 1.76
C GLU A 33 -5.13 15.04 3.01
N ILE A 34 -5.63 16.26 2.96
CA ILE A 34 -6.25 16.94 4.09
C ILE A 34 -7.65 17.37 3.68
N SER A 35 -8.65 16.91 4.41
CA SER A 35 -10.02 17.44 4.29
C SER A 35 -10.36 18.25 5.52
N PHE A 36 -10.88 19.46 5.31
CA PHE A 36 -11.35 20.32 6.40
C PHE A 36 -12.86 20.21 6.53
N SER A 37 -13.34 20.05 7.75
CA SER A 37 -14.75 19.91 8.07
C SER A 37 -15.06 20.56 9.42
N ALA A 38 -16.34 20.68 9.74
CA ALA A 38 -16.78 21.01 11.09
C ALA A 38 -17.33 19.74 11.76
N ALA A 39 -16.99 19.52 13.03
CA ALA A 39 -17.65 18.53 13.86
C ALA A 39 -19.13 18.88 14.07
N SER A 40 -19.91 17.94 14.60
CA SER A 40 -21.34 18.15 14.87
C SER A 40 -21.65 19.31 15.82
N ASP A 41 -20.67 19.73 16.63
CA ASP A 41 -20.74 20.89 17.51
C ASP A 41 -20.26 22.20 16.86
N GLY A 42 -19.98 22.16 15.55
CA GLY A 42 -19.51 23.30 14.75
C GLY A 42 -18.01 23.58 14.87
N ARG A 43 -17.25 22.80 15.66
CA ARG A 43 -15.81 23.04 15.78
C ARG A 43 -15.08 22.61 14.51
N PRO A 44 -14.21 23.47 13.95
CA PRO A 44 -13.41 23.10 12.80
C PRO A 44 -12.42 21.98 13.13
N GLN A 45 -12.25 21.06 12.19
CA GLN A 45 -11.36 19.91 12.25
C GLN A 45 -10.66 19.72 10.91
N ALA A 46 -9.47 19.14 10.96
CA ALA A 46 -8.75 18.66 9.79
C ALA A 46 -8.64 17.14 9.88
N THR A 47 -9.02 16.43 8.82
CA THR A 47 -8.78 14.99 8.72
C THR A 47 -7.62 14.76 7.77
N LEU A 48 -6.56 14.16 8.31
CA LEU A 48 -5.39 13.70 7.57
C LEU A 48 -5.68 12.31 7.02
N HIS A 49 -5.68 12.15 5.70
CA HIS A 49 -5.81 10.85 5.04
C HIS A 49 -4.43 10.36 4.62
N PHE A 50 -4.03 9.24 5.20
CA PHE A 50 -2.86 8.45 4.83
C PHE A 50 -3.32 7.21 4.04
N ALA A 51 -2.38 6.45 3.47
CA ALA A 51 -2.70 5.31 2.60
C ALA A 51 -3.69 4.30 3.23
N ASP A 52 -3.56 4.05 4.55
CA ASP A 52 -4.33 3.03 5.27
C ASP A 52 -5.12 3.59 6.47
N GLU A 53 -5.02 4.89 6.78
CA GLU A 53 -5.60 5.48 7.99
C GLU A 53 -6.07 6.92 7.77
N ALA A 54 -7.18 7.30 8.40
CA ALA A 54 -7.64 8.68 8.47
C ALA A 54 -7.63 9.15 9.93
N ILE A 55 -6.95 10.27 10.19
CA ILE A 55 -6.79 10.82 11.54
C ILE A 55 -7.40 12.21 11.59
N THR A 56 -8.38 12.39 12.46
CA THR A 56 -9.05 13.67 12.67
C THR A 56 -8.38 14.46 13.79
N LEU A 57 -8.04 15.71 13.49
CA LEU A 57 -7.38 16.65 14.38
C LEU A 57 -8.32 17.84 14.65
N PRO A 58 -8.71 18.10 15.91
CA PRO A 58 -9.46 19.30 16.24
C PRO A 58 -8.59 20.55 16.06
N GLN A 59 -9.20 21.64 15.60
CA GLN A 59 -8.52 22.94 15.58
C GLN A 59 -8.35 23.46 17.00
N VAL A 60 -7.19 24.04 17.27
CA VAL A 60 -6.85 24.73 18.52
C VAL A 60 -6.47 26.18 18.24
N PRO A 61 -6.58 27.09 19.23
CA PRO A 61 -6.16 28.48 19.05
C PRO A 61 -4.69 28.62 18.65
N ALA A 62 -4.40 29.49 17.70
CA ALA A 62 -3.05 29.79 17.22
C ALA A 62 -2.88 31.28 16.92
N ALA A 63 -1.65 31.79 17.04
CA ALA A 63 -1.33 33.20 16.79
C ALA A 63 -1.29 33.56 15.29
N SER A 64 -0.99 32.60 14.42
CA SER A 64 -0.97 32.75 12.96
C SER A 64 -1.40 31.43 12.33
N GLY A 65 -2.06 31.49 11.17
CA GLY A 65 -2.58 30.29 10.50
C GLY A 65 -3.63 29.52 11.32
N ALA A 66 -3.92 28.31 10.91
CA ALA A 66 -4.75 27.37 11.66
C ALA A 66 -3.87 26.24 12.21
N LEU A 67 -4.04 25.91 13.49
CA LEU A 67 -3.36 24.80 14.13
C LEU A 67 -4.38 23.73 14.46
N TYR A 68 -4.12 22.51 14.02
CA TYR A 68 -4.89 21.32 14.35
C TYR A 68 -3.99 20.37 15.10
N ARG A 69 -4.46 19.81 16.21
CA ARG A 69 -3.60 19.01 17.10
C ARG A 69 -4.40 17.99 17.89
N ASN A 70 -3.82 16.82 18.10
CA ASN A 70 -4.21 15.89 19.18
C ASN A 70 -3.01 15.65 20.13
N ASP A 71 -3.06 14.60 20.96
CA ASP A 71 -2.00 14.31 21.92
C ASP A 71 -0.63 14.14 21.26
N THR A 72 -0.58 13.56 20.06
CA THR A 72 0.66 13.14 19.39
C THR A 72 0.98 13.90 18.11
N LEU A 73 -0.01 14.35 17.34
CA LEU A 73 0.17 14.93 16.00
C LEU A 73 -0.14 16.41 16.01
N ARG A 74 0.60 17.18 15.21
CA ARG A 74 0.35 18.61 15.00
C ARG A 74 0.37 18.93 13.52
N LEU A 75 -0.60 19.71 13.09
CA LEU A 75 -0.72 20.21 11.73
C LEU A 75 -0.94 21.72 11.80
N HIS A 76 0.02 22.50 11.31
CA HIS A 76 -0.11 23.94 11.18
C HIS A 76 -0.28 24.30 9.71
N THR A 77 -1.40 24.94 9.35
CA THR A 77 -1.69 25.32 7.97
C THR A 77 -1.72 26.83 7.84
N LYS A 78 -1.08 27.34 6.80
CA LYS A 78 -1.10 28.74 6.42
C LYS A 78 -1.12 28.85 4.90
N ASP A 79 -2.17 29.45 4.36
CA ASP A 79 -2.39 29.57 2.91
C ASP A 79 -2.38 28.18 2.22
N ASP A 80 -1.37 27.93 1.39
CA ASP A 80 -1.12 26.66 0.70
C ASP A 80 -0.04 25.81 1.40
N GLU A 81 0.58 26.30 2.48
CA GLU A 81 1.57 25.59 3.26
C GLU A 81 0.95 24.83 4.43
N ALA A 82 1.46 23.62 4.69
CA ALA A 82 1.14 22.81 5.84
C ALA A 82 2.44 22.28 6.48
N LEU A 83 2.66 22.57 7.76
CA LEU A 83 3.71 21.96 8.56
C LEU A 83 3.09 20.82 9.39
N PHE A 84 3.46 19.58 9.08
CA PHE A 84 3.02 18.39 9.80
C PHE A 84 4.14 17.88 10.71
N GLU A 85 3.82 17.66 11.99
CA GLU A 85 4.70 17.05 13.00
C GLU A 85 4.07 15.73 13.47
N ASP A 86 4.86 14.65 13.39
CA ASP A 86 4.45 13.33 13.89
C ASP A 86 4.69 13.18 15.41
N GLY A 87 4.16 12.12 16.00
CA GLY A 87 4.35 11.80 17.42
C GLY A 87 5.78 11.41 17.82
N LYS A 88 6.71 11.39 16.86
CA LYS A 88 8.14 11.10 17.06
C LYS A 88 9.00 12.37 16.97
N GLY A 89 8.38 13.54 16.78
CA GLY A 89 9.06 14.83 16.66
C GLY A 89 9.61 15.12 15.25
N ASN A 90 9.27 14.31 14.24
CA ASN A 90 9.65 14.61 12.86
C ASN A 90 8.66 15.61 12.26
N ALA A 91 9.17 16.77 11.84
CA ALA A 91 8.39 17.78 11.13
C ALA A 91 8.70 17.77 9.64
N ARG A 92 7.67 17.89 8.80
CA ARG A 92 7.79 18.03 7.34
C ARG A 92 6.95 19.20 6.85
N ARG A 93 7.50 19.98 5.92
CA ARG A 93 6.77 21.05 5.24
C ARG A 93 6.12 20.48 3.99
N CYS A 94 4.84 20.77 3.82
CA CYS A 94 4.04 20.29 2.72
C CYS A 94 3.36 21.46 2.02
N LEU A 95 3.30 21.39 0.69
CA LEU A 95 2.68 22.40 -0.16
C LEU A 95 1.44 21.82 -0.83
N ARG A 96 0.34 22.56 -0.80
CA ARG A 96 -0.91 22.21 -1.47
C ARG A 96 -0.64 22.14 -2.97
N GLY A 97 -0.86 20.96 -3.54
CA GLY A 97 -0.80 20.76 -4.98
C GLY A 97 -2.18 20.91 -5.59
N ALA A 98 -2.27 21.51 -6.77
CA ALA A 98 -3.45 21.34 -7.61
C ALA A 98 -3.44 19.91 -8.16
N THR A 99 -4.34 19.05 -7.69
CA THR A 99 -4.65 17.81 -8.42
C THR A 99 -6.06 17.99 -9.02
N PRO A 100 -6.21 17.95 -10.37
CA PRO A 100 -7.52 18.01 -11.02
C PRO A 100 -8.43 16.86 -10.57
N PRO A 101 -9.77 17.00 -10.67
CA PRO A 101 -10.65 15.85 -10.46
C PRO A 101 -10.32 14.77 -11.49
N ALA A 102 -10.36 13.51 -11.04
CA ALA A 102 -9.96 12.34 -11.82
C ALA A 102 -10.67 12.27 -13.20
N SER A 103 -9.88 12.12 -14.28
CA SER A 103 -10.29 11.48 -15.53
C SER A 103 -9.04 10.99 -16.31
N PRO A 104 -9.14 9.90 -17.09
CA PRO A 104 -7.96 9.09 -17.46
C PRO A 104 -7.44 9.43 -18.86
N VAL A 105 -6.29 10.08 -19.01
CA VAL A 105 -5.42 9.98 -20.20
C VAL A 105 -3.94 10.12 -19.81
N ALA A 106 -3.10 9.38 -20.53
CA ALA A 106 -1.75 8.96 -20.21
C ALA A 106 -0.60 10.00 -20.31
N ALA A 107 0.55 9.57 -19.74
CA ALA A 107 1.95 10.05 -19.80
C ALA A 107 2.34 11.11 -18.76
N GLN A 108 3.21 10.87 -17.78
CA GLN A 108 4.33 9.92 -17.61
C GLN A 108 4.43 9.50 -16.13
N PRO A 109 5.00 8.32 -15.81
CA PRO A 109 5.04 7.84 -14.44
C PRO A 109 5.99 8.72 -13.63
N ALA A 110 5.44 9.51 -12.71
CA ALA A 110 6.04 9.51 -11.38
C ALA A 110 6.23 8.05 -11.02
N ALA A 111 7.44 7.65 -10.61
CA ALA A 111 7.72 6.29 -10.17
C ALA A 111 6.83 5.99 -8.95
N ALA A 112 5.58 5.63 -9.23
CA ALA A 112 4.83 4.74 -8.40
C ALA A 112 5.71 3.51 -8.38
N SER A 113 6.41 3.32 -7.27
CA SER A 113 6.72 1.98 -6.78
C SER A 113 5.39 1.24 -6.81
N SER A 114 5.10 0.65 -7.96
CA SER A 114 3.78 0.17 -8.29
C SER A 114 3.80 -1.25 -7.79
N PHE A 115 3.44 -1.39 -6.52
CA PHE A 115 3.47 -2.67 -5.86
C PHE A 115 2.34 -3.55 -6.40
N ILE A 116 2.58 -4.85 -6.48
CA ILE A 116 1.55 -5.87 -6.71
C ILE A 116 1.49 -6.75 -5.47
N ASP A 117 0.31 -6.81 -4.88
CA ASP A 117 0.01 -7.75 -3.80
C ASP A 117 -0.44 -9.09 -4.36
N LEU A 118 0.23 -10.14 -3.91
CA LEU A 118 -0.07 -11.53 -4.21
C LEU A 118 -0.58 -12.18 -2.94
N ALA A 119 -1.74 -12.83 -3.01
CA ALA A 119 -2.32 -13.58 -1.91
C ALA A 119 -2.51 -15.04 -2.32
N GLY A 120 -2.27 -15.94 -1.36
CA GLY A 120 -2.41 -17.36 -1.62
C GLY A 120 -2.42 -18.19 -0.35
N GLN A 121 -2.48 -19.49 -0.55
CA GLN A 121 -2.37 -20.47 0.51
C GLN A 121 -1.48 -21.62 0.10
N VAL A 122 -0.90 -22.28 1.11
CA VAL A 122 -0.03 -23.43 0.97
C VAL A 122 -0.63 -24.61 1.72
N SER A 123 -0.69 -25.77 1.08
CA SER A 123 -1.18 -27.00 1.68
C SER A 123 -0.33 -28.21 1.28
N TYR A 124 -0.44 -29.32 2.01
CA TYR A 124 0.19 -30.61 1.68
C TYR A 124 -0.72 -31.76 2.09
N ARG A 125 -0.53 -32.94 1.48
CA ARG A 125 -1.46 -34.08 1.63
C ARG A 125 -1.11 -35.10 2.71
N VAL A 126 0.11 -35.09 3.21
CA VAL A 126 0.55 -36.06 4.24
C VAL A 126 -0.03 -35.70 5.60
N ARG A 127 -0.43 -36.71 6.38
CA ARG A 127 -0.95 -36.51 7.75
C ARG A 127 0.22 -36.40 8.73
N MET A 128 0.92 -35.27 8.71
CA MET A 128 1.94 -34.97 9.70
C MET A 128 1.75 -33.56 10.26
N ALA A 129 2.00 -33.42 11.56
CA ALA A 129 2.07 -32.12 12.21
C ALA A 129 3.36 -31.41 11.81
N LEU A 130 3.27 -30.09 11.61
CA LEU A 130 4.45 -29.26 11.43
C LEU A 130 5.16 -29.09 12.78
N PRO A 131 6.50 -29.24 12.82
CA PRO A 131 7.28 -28.88 13.99
C PRO A 131 7.04 -27.40 14.38
N PRO A 132 7.13 -27.03 15.66
CA PRO A 132 6.95 -25.65 16.10
C PRO A 132 7.98 -24.69 15.48
N GLU A 133 9.20 -25.18 15.28
CA GLU A 133 10.32 -24.46 14.65
C GLU A 133 10.27 -24.46 13.10
N ALA A 134 9.17 -24.91 12.51
CA ALA A 134 9.02 -24.92 11.06
C ALA A 134 8.85 -23.49 10.53
N VAL A 135 9.54 -23.20 9.42
CA VAL A 135 9.48 -21.91 8.73
C VAL A 135 9.04 -22.16 7.30
N LEU A 136 7.94 -21.53 6.90
CA LEU A 136 7.51 -21.44 5.51
C LEU A 136 8.30 -20.32 4.82
N ILE A 137 8.92 -20.64 3.71
CA ILE A 137 9.65 -19.70 2.87
C ILE A 137 8.93 -19.63 1.53
N ILE A 138 8.37 -18.46 1.24
CA ILE A 138 7.75 -18.13 -0.04
C ILE A 138 8.73 -17.27 -0.83
N ARG A 139 8.95 -17.63 -2.10
CA ARG A 139 9.74 -16.86 -3.05
C ARG A 139 8.92 -16.58 -4.27
N ILE A 140 8.79 -15.31 -4.60
CA ILE A 140 8.24 -14.89 -5.88
C ILE A 140 9.42 -14.62 -6.81
N GLN A 141 9.41 -15.25 -7.98
CA GLN A 141 10.57 -15.29 -8.85
C GLN A 141 10.18 -15.02 -10.30
N ASP A 142 11.06 -14.33 -11.03
CA ASP A 142 11.00 -14.25 -12.49
C ASP A 142 11.76 -15.43 -13.11
N THR A 143 11.01 -16.31 -13.79
CA THR A 143 11.50 -17.49 -14.50
C THR A 143 11.43 -17.33 -16.01
N ALA A 144 11.38 -16.10 -16.54
CA ALA A 144 11.32 -15.86 -17.98
C ALA A 144 12.56 -16.36 -18.74
N ARG A 145 13.73 -16.34 -18.09
CA ARG A 145 15.00 -16.78 -18.67
C ARG A 145 15.14 -18.30 -18.52
N ALA A 146 14.85 -19.02 -19.59
CA ALA A 146 15.09 -20.46 -19.65
C ALA A 146 16.58 -20.77 -19.45
N GLY A 147 16.89 -21.75 -18.59
CA GLY A 147 18.27 -22.19 -18.32
C GLY A 147 19.11 -21.26 -17.44
N ALA A 148 18.55 -20.16 -16.94
CA ALA A 148 19.22 -19.26 -16.00
C ALA A 148 18.60 -19.37 -14.60
N PRO A 149 19.36 -19.03 -13.52
CA PRO A 149 18.81 -18.93 -12.18
C PRO A 149 17.62 -17.95 -12.14
N ALA A 150 16.53 -18.38 -11.50
CA ALA A 150 15.35 -17.54 -11.33
C ALA A 150 15.68 -16.32 -10.48
N ARG A 151 15.31 -15.12 -10.95
CA ARG A 151 15.54 -13.87 -10.18
C ARG A 151 14.50 -13.79 -9.09
N VAL A 152 14.91 -13.70 -7.83
CA VAL A 152 13.97 -13.47 -6.71
C VAL A 152 13.49 -12.02 -6.76
N LEU A 153 12.18 -11.83 -6.79
CA LEU A 153 11.50 -10.54 -6.76
C LEU A 153 11.05 -10.18 -5.34
N ALA A 154 10.61 -11.18 -4.57
CA ALA A 154 10.34 -11.08 -3.14
C ALA A 154 10.60 -12.43 -2.45
N GLU A 155 11.01 -12.38 -1.19
CA GLU A 155 11.10 -13.54 -0.30
C GLU A 155 10.39 -13.20 1.01
N GLN A 156 9.56 -14.13 1.49
CA GLN A 156 8.90 -14.03 2.78
C GLN A 156 9.19 -15.28 3.60
N ARG A 157 9.52 -15.10 4.88
CA ARG A 157 9.76 -16.18 5.84
C ARG A 157 8.74 -16.07 6.95
N ILE A 158 7.95 -17.12 7.14
CA ILE A 158 6.84 -17.18 8.10
C ILE A 158 7.14 -18.30 9.09
N GLY A 159 7.32 -17.96 10.37
CA GLY A 159 7.41 -18.95 11.44
C GLY A 159 6.04 -19.59 11.65
N LEU A 160 5.95 -20.91 11.54
CA LEU A 160 4.68 -21.62 11.55
C LEU A 160 4.20 -21.92 12.97
N ALA A 161 5.08 -22.05 13.96
CA ALA A 161 4.70 -22.25 15.37
C ALA A 161 3.66 -23.38 15.60
N GLY A 162 3.68 -24.43 14.77
CA GLY A 162 2.73 -25.54 14.82
C GLY A 162 1.39 -25.29 14.09
N GLN A 163 1.23 -24.16 13.41
CA GLN A 163 0.09 -23.88 12.53
C GLN A 163 -0.11 -25.01 11.52
N GLN A 164 -1.36 -25.43 11.36
CA GLN A 164 -1.73 -26.49 10.41
C GLN A 164 -2.14 -25.91 9.07
N VAL A 165 -1.95 -26.72 8.02
CA VAL A 165 -2.38 -26.37 6.66
C VAL A 165 -3.91 -26.36 6.53
N PRO A 166 -4.48 -25.52 5.63
CA PRO A 166 -3.79 -24.58 4.73
C PRO A 166 -3.25 -23.33 5.44
N ILE A 167 -2.04 -22.90 5.05
CA ILE A 167 -1.37 -21.70 5.59
C ILE A 167 -1.48 -20.59 4.55
N ALA A 168 -2.18 -19.51 4.89
CA ALA A 168 -2.29 -18.33 4.04
C ALA A 168 -1.00 -17.51 4.05
N PHE A 169 -0.70 -16.85 2.93
CA PHE A 169 0.40 -15.90 2.82
C PHE A 169 -0.01 -14.71 1.94
N GLN A 170 0.68 -13.59 2.16
CA GLN A 170 0.58 -12.39 1.36
C GLN A 170 1.98 -11.86 1.10
N ALA A 171 2.27 -11.51 -0.14
CA ALA A 171 3.57 -11.01 -0.53
C ALA A 171 3.44 -9.91 -1.58
N THR A 172 4.18 -8.82 -1.35
CA THR A 172 4.18 -7.64 -2.18
C THR A 172 5.44 -7.63 -3.05
N ILE A 173 5.28 -7.41 -4.35
CA ILE A 173 6.40 -7.26 -5.29
C ILE A 173 6.39 -5.88 -5.94
N ASP A 174 7.57 -5.33 -6.19
CA ASP A 174 7.71 -4.10 -6.95
C ASP A 174 7.63 -4.38 -8.46
N ARG A 175 6.70 -3.73 -9.16
CA ARG A 175 6.57 -3.87 -10.62
C ARG A 175 7.78 -3.40 -11.39
N ASP A 176 8.59 -2.49 -10.84
CA ASP A 176 9.81 -2.03 -11.52
C ASP A 176 10.85 -3.16 -11.60
N LEU A 177 10.74 -4.18 -10.72
CA LEU A 177 11.55 -5.40 -10.79
C LEU A 177 11.04 -6.40 -11.83
N ILE A 178 9.80 -6.25 -12.31
CA ILE A 178 9.14 -7.14 -13.28
C ILE A 178 9.46 -6.66 -14.70
N GLY A 179 10.28 -7.42 -15.43
CA GLY A 179 10.57 -7.13 -16.83
C GLY A 179 9.33 -7.26 -17.74
N LYS A 180 9.35 -6.59 -18.90
CA LYS A 180 8.26 -6.62 -19.91
C LYS A 180 7.86 -8.03 -20.39
N LYS A 181 8.74 -9.01 -20.24
CA LYS A 181 8.53 -10.43 -20.61
C LYS A 181 8.70 -11.36 -19.40
N ALA A 182 8.60 -10.83 -18.18
CA ALA A 182 8.79 -11.61 -16.96
C ALA A 182 7.73 -12.71 -16.85
N ARG A 183 8.16 -13.86 -16.33
CA ARG A 183 7.28 -14.97 -16.00
C ARG A 183 7.32 -15.13 -14.49
N VAL A 184 6.38 -14.46 -13.82
CA VAL A 184 6.35 -14.43 -12.35
C VAL A 184 5.72 -15.71 -11.85
N THR A 185 6.49 -16.45 -11.05
CA THR A 185 6.07 -17.71 -10.44
C THR A 185 6.33 -17.70 -8.94
N VAL A 186 5.62 -18.56 -8.21
CA VAL A 186 5.82 -18.75 -6.77
C VAL A 186 6.47 -20.10 -6.49
N ALA A 187 7.51 -20.07 -5.69
CA ALA A 187 8.13 -21.22 -5.06
C ALA A 187 7.88 -21.17 -3.55
N ALA A 188 7.47 -22.29 -2.98
CA ALA A 188 7.18 -22.42 -1.56
C ALA A 188 7.89 -23.65 -1.01
N ARG A 189 8.53 -23.49 0.15
CA ARG A 189 9.18 -24.58 0.87
C ARG A 189 9.02 -24.41 2.36
N ILE A 190 9.02 -25.52 3.08
CA ILE A 190 9.02 -25.52 4.54
C ILE A 190 10.32 -26.13 5.03
N GLU A 191 11.00 -25.42 5.90
CA GLU A 191 12.24 -25.84 6.56
C GLU A 191 12.02 -25.99 8.07
N ASN A 192 12.76 -26.87 8.71
CA ASN A 192 12.87 -26.94 10.17
C ASN A 192 14.35 -26.92 10.53
N LYS A 193 14.78 -25.90 11.28
CA LYS A 193 16.19 -25.71 11.65
C LYS A 193 17.16 -25.83 10.45
N GLY A 194 16.76 -25.25 9.31
CA GLY A 194 17.52 -25.27 8.05
C GLY A 194 17.41 -26.57 7.23
N LYS A 195 16.72 -27.60 7.73
CA LYS A 195 16.45 -28.83 6.98
C LYS A 195 15.16 -28.71 6.18
N LEU A 196 15.25 -28.87 4.86
CA LEU A 196 14.10 -28.91 3.97
C LEU A 196 13.18 -30.09 4.32
N LEU A 197 11.89 -29.81 4.55
CA LEU A 197 10.85 -30.80 4.82
C LEU A 197 9.88 -30.93 3.65
N PHE A 198 9.47 -29.79 3.08
CA PHE A 198 8.49 -29.72 2.01
C PHE A 198 8.90 -28.72 0.94
N ILE A 199 8.55 -28.99 -0.31
CA ILE A 199 8.78 -28.10 -1.44
C ILE A 199 7.68 -28.29 -2.50
N ASN A 200 7.34 -27.23 -3.23
CA ASN A 200 6.50 -27.37 -4.42
C ASN A 200 7.31 -27.93 -5.59
N ASP A 201 6.75 -28.90 -6.32
CA ASP A 201 7.36 -29.49 -7.52
C ASP A 201 6.73 -28.98 -8.83
N LYS A 202 5.61 -28.27 -8.73
CA LYS A 202 4.90 -27.66 -9.86
C LYS A 202 5.19 -26.17 -9.94
N SER A 203 5.12 -25.63 -11.16
CA SER A 203 5.16 -24.19 -11.39
C SER A 203 3.80 -23.56 -11.07
N TYR A 204 3.80 -22.53 -10.24
CA TYR A 204 2.63 -21.74 -9.89
C TYR A 204 2.78 -20.32 -10.44
N PRO A 205 2.14 -19.98 -11.58
CA PRO A 205 2.16 -18.61 -12.09
C PRO A 205 1.45 -17.68 -11.13
N ALA A 206 2.10 -16.59 -10.75
CA ALA A 206 1.53 -15.59 -9.83
C ALA A 206 0.73 -14.50 -10.56
N LEU A 207 1.05 -14.27 -11.84
CA LEU A 207 0.45 -13.23 -12.65
C LEU A 207 -0.07 -13.80 -13.98
N ALA A 208 -1.22 -13.31 -14.43
CA ALA A 208 -1.70 -13.42 -15.80
C ALA A 208 -1.96 -12.02 -16.35
N ASN A 209 -1.35 -11.69 -17.51
CA ASN A 209 -1.51 -10.37 -18.15
C ASN A 209 -1.24 -9.18 -17.20
N GLY A 210 -0.31 -9.36 -16.25
CA GLY A 210 0.05 -8.35 -15.24
C GLY A 210 -0.91 -8.23 -14.05
N GLN A 211 -1.92 -9.10 -13.96
CA GLN A 211 -2.87 -9.16 -12.84
C GLN A 211 -2.57 -10.34 -11.91
N PRO A 212 -2.70 -10.18 -10.58
CA PRO A 212 -2.60 -11.28 -9.61
C PRO A 212 -3.55 -12.43 -9.91
N LEU A 213 -3.05 -13.65 -9.76
CA LEU A 213 -3.86 -14.86 -9.79
C LEU A 213 -4.09 -15.38 -8.36
N PRO A 214 -5.23 -16.04 -8.10
CA PRO A 214 -5.40 -16.81 -6.87
C PRO A 214 -4.39 -17.96 -6.83
N LEU A 215 -3.66 -18.08 -5.72
CA LEU A 215 -2.61 -19.07 -5.54
C LEU A 215 -3.01 -20.14 -4.51
N ASP A 216 -3.14 -21.38 -4.96
CA ASP A 216 -3.25 -22.56 -4.10
C ASP A 216 -2.08 -23.51 -4.37
N ILE A 217 -1.08 -23.46 -3.50
CA ILE A 217 0.19 -24.14 -3.67
C ILE A 217 0.16 -25.46 -2.90
N GLN A 218 0.37 -26.56 -3.61
CA GLN A 218 0.50 -27.90 -3.03
C GLN A 218 1.98 -28.23 -2.88
N LEU A 219 2.41 -28.48 -1.64
CA LEU A 219 3.75 -28.95 -1.35
C LEU A 219 3.81 -30.47 -1.33
N LYS A 220 4.99 -30.98 -1.69
CA LYS A 220 5.37 -32.37 -1.49
C LYS A 220 6.45 -32.47 -0.44
N GLN A 221 6.36 -33.52 0.37
CA GLN A 221 7.41 -33.86 1.31
C GLN A 221 8.65 -34.27 0.52
N VAL A 222 9.82 -33.78 0.91
CA VAL A 222 11.06 -34.29 0.34
C VAL A 222 11.31 -35.69 0.88
N ALA A 223 11.48 -36.68 0.00
CA ALA A 223 12.01 -37.96 0.40
C ALA A 223 13.41 -37.68 0.98
N GLY A 224 13.64 -38.04 2.24
CA GLY A 224 14.87 -37.71 2.95
C GLY A 224 16.12 -38.10 2.15
N GLY A 225 16.71 -37.13 1.48
CA GLY A 225 18.01 -37.28 0.82
C GLY A 225 19.05 -37.50 1.90
N LYS A 226 19.70 -38.65 1.86
CA LYS A 226 20.89 -39.01 2.65
C LYS A 226 21.81 -37.79 2.83
N ALA A 227 22.16 -37.50 4.07
CA ALA A 227 23.45 -36.87 4.34
C ALA A 227 24.51 -37.83 3.79
N GLY A 228 25.22 -37.37 2.75
CA GLY A 228 26.47 -37.94 2.28
C GLY A 228 27.58 -36.98 2.63
#